data_AF-A0A9P6XT55-F1
#
_entry.id   AF-A0A9P6XT55-F1
#
_cell.length_a   1.000
_cell.length_b   1.000
_cell.length_c   1.000
_cell.angle_alpha   90.00
_cell.angle_beta   90.00
_cell.angle_gamma   90.00
#
_symmetry.space_group_name_H-M   'P 1'
#
loop_
_entity.id
_entity.type
_entity.pdbx_description
1 polymer ?
#
loop_
_entity_poly.entity_id
_entity_poly.type
_entity_poly.pdbx_seq_one_letter_code
_entity_poly.pdbx_strand_id
1 'polypeptide(L)'
;MLKLWSNWLGSRELVGELEAMTCQWQKTKLTVFGTRMLPSGKFIFYKKATAVISPTAIYYAAAARLLQIVLSVKHLVTLNHMKLMAMVQAIDEYSNENLDLTISTDQPYITYYSSSQDSSGSEEENTPEYVQKALSASKSVKHPDDIVSAGVWEKMIIEDVNKALLQEKRSLNMQ
;
A
#
# COMPACT_ATOMS: atom_id res chain seq x y z
N MET A 1 -11.69 6.10 0.06
CA MET A 1 -10.26 6.39 0.35
C MET A 1 -9.51 6.81 -0.90
N LEU A 2 -9.25 5.94 -1.90
CA LEU A 2 -8.50 6.32 -3.11
C LEU A 2 -9.08 7.53 -3.86
N LYS A 3 -10.42 7.66 -3.97
CA LYS A 3 -11.05 8.86 -4.54
C LYS A 3 -10.75 10.14 -3.74
N LEU A 4 -10.67 10.06 -2.41
CA LEU A 4 -10.31 11.20 -1.57
C LEU A 4 -8.85 11.59 -1.78
N TRP A 5 -7.94 10.61 -1.86
CA TRP A 5 -6.53 10.86 -2.17
C TRP A 5 -6.35 11.44 -3.58
N SER A 6 -7.14 11.01 -4.55
CA SER A 6 -7.05 11.53 -5.94
C SER A 6 -7.51 12.98 -6.00
N ASN A 7 -8.58 13.31 -5.29
CA ASN A 7 -9.03 14.69 -5.16
C ASN A 7 -8.00 15.55 -4.40
N TRP A 8 -7.35 14.99 -3.38
CA TRP A 8 -6.39 15.72 -2.57
C TRP A 8 -5.06 15.97 -3.29
N LEU A 9 -4.54 14.96 -3.99
CA LEU A 9 -3.30 15.06 -4.77
C LEU A 9 -3.50 15.75 -6.13
N GLY A 10 -4.75 15.96 -6.56
CA GLY A 10 -5.08 16.54 -7.86
C GLY A 10 -4.71 15.67 -9.07
N SER A 11 -4.18 14.46 -8.88
CA SER A 11 -3.70 13.58 -9.94
C SER A 11 -4.15 12.14 -9.73
N ARG A 12 -4.60 11.50 -10.81
CA ARG A 12 -4.99 10.08 -10.83
C ARG A 12 -3.77 9.18 -10.97
N GLU A 13 -2.74 9.66 -11.66
CA GLU A 13 -1.46 9.01 -11.90
C GLU A 13 -0.75 8.76 -10.56
N LEU A 14 -0.71 9.77 -9.68
CA LEU A 14 -0.14 9.65 -8.35
C LEU A 14 -0.89 8.61 -7.49
N VAL A 15 -2.21 8.58 -7.56
CA VAL A 15 -3.01 7.60 -6.82
C VAL A 15 -2.92 6.20 -7.41
N GLY A 16 -2.61 6.06 -8.70
CA GLY A 16 -2.34 4.77 -9.35
C GLY A 16 -1.15 4.02 -8.73
N GLU A 17 -0.21 4.75 -8.12
CA GLU A 17 0.93 4.19 -7.38
C GLU A 17 0.58 3.65 -5.99
N LEU A 18 -0.65 3.90 -5.53
CA LEU A 18 -1.14 3.48 -4.22
C LEU A 18 -2.16 2.33 -4.35
N GLU A 19 -2.25 1.52 -3.30
CA GLU A 19 -3.19 0.40 -3.26
C GLU A 19 -3.93 0.35 -1.92
N ALA A 20 -5.23 0.68 -1.92
CA ALA A 20 -6.01 0.62 -0.67
C ALA A 20 -6.30 -0.83 -0.28
N MET A 21 -5.96 -1.18 0.97
CA MET A 21 -6.22 -2.50 1.57
C MET A 21 -7.44 -2.47 2.48
N THR A 22 -8.26 -3.51 2.41
CA THR A 22 -9.28 -3.79 3.43
C THR A 22 -9.22 -5.25 3.85
N CYS A 23 -9.56 -5.50 5.11
CA CYS A 23 -9.54 -6.83 5.71
C CYS A 23 -10.94 -7.15 6.24
N GLN A 24 -11.40 -8.37 5.99
CA GLN A 24 -12.65 -8.89 6.53
C GLN A 24 -12.39 -10.17 7.31
N TRP A 25 -12.83 -10.20 8.56
CA TRP A 25 -12.81 -11.38 9.41
C TRP A 25 -14.20 -12.02 9.44
N GLN A 26 -14.29 -13.32 9.18
CA GLN A 26 -15.54 -14.08 9.20
C GLN A 26 -15.29 -15.43 9.90
N LYS A 27 -15.74 -15.57 11.15
CA LYS A 27 -15.32 -16.70 12.00
C LYS A 27 -13.79 -16.85 11.91
N THR A 28 -13.25 -18.04 11.81
CA THR A 28 -11.79 -18.26 11.77
C THR A 28 -11.10 -17.88 10.45
N LYS A 29 -11.75 -17.15 9.54
CA LYS A 29 -11.23 -16.78 8.22
C LYS A 29 -10.96 -15.28 8.12
N LEU A 30 -9.71 -14.93 7.80
CA LEU A 30 -9.32 -13.60 7.33
C LEU A 30 -9.33 -13.59 5.80
N THR A 31 -9.96 -12.59 5.20
CA THR A 31 -9.84 -12.28 3.77
C THR A 31 -9.31 -10.86 3.60
N VAL A 32 -8.29 -10.69 2.76
CA VAL A 32 -7.70 -9.38 2.43
C VAL A 32 -8.12 -9.02 1.01
N PHE A 33 -8.58 -7.80 0.83
CA PHE A 33 -8.95 -7.23 -0.46
C PHE A 33 -8.06 -6.05 -0.79
N GLY A 34 -7.78 -5.89 -2.07
CA GLY A 34 -7.07 -4.76 -2.63
C GLY A 34 -7.95 -3.95 -3.57
N THR A 35 -7.71 -2.65 -3.57
CA THR A 35 -8.30 -1.71 -4.51
C THR A 35 -7.20 -0.87 -5.15
N ARG A 36 -7.25 -0.70 -6.47
CA ARG A 36 -6.37 0.23 -7.21
C ARG A 36 -7.19 1.12 -8.14
N MET A 37 -6.69 2.33 -8.37
CA MET A 37 -7.20 3.22 -9.41
C MET A 37 -6.45 2.92 -10.72
N LEU A 38 -7.19 2.76 -11.81
CA LEU A 38 -6.64 2.65 -13.16
C LEU A 38 -6.41 4.05 -13.75
N PRO A 39 -5.56 4.19 -14.79
CA PRO A 39 -5.40 5.46 -15.50
C PRO A 39 -6.73 6.04 -16.02
N SER A 40 -7.67 5.18 -16.39
CA SER A 40 -9.03 5.58 -16.78
C SER A 40 -9.88 6.19 -15.64
N GLY A 41 -9.35 6.30 -14.42
CA GLY A 41 -10.08 6.74 -13.21
C GLY A 41 -11.02 5.68 -12.62
N LYS A 42 -11.17 4.52 -13.28
CA LYS A 42 -11.95 3.38 -12.78
C LYS A 42 -11.21 2.68 -11.64
N PHE A 43 -11.96 1.99 -10.79
CA PHE A 43 -11.41 1.20 -9.69
C PHE A 43 -11.44 -0.28 -10.03
N ILE A 44 -10.36 -0.99 -9.71
CA ILE A 44 -10.34 -2.45 -9.65
C ILE A 44 -10.37 -2.90 -8.21
N PHE A 45 -11.20 -3.90 -7.93
CA PHE A 45 -11.32 -4.53 -6.63
C PHE A 45 -10.99 -6.01 -6.78
N TYR A 46 -10.10 -6.53 -5.96
CA TYR A 46 -9.68 -7.92 -6.03
C TYR A 46 -9.39 -8.49 -4.65
N LYS A 47 -9.51 -9.81 -4.56
CA LYS A 47 -9.13 -10.57 -3.38
C LYS A 47 -7.63 -10.84 -3.43
N LYS A 48 -6.90 -10.36 -2.42
CA LYS A 48 -5.43 -10.44 -2.37
C LYS A 48 -4.93 -11.65 -1.60
N ALA A 49 -5.54 -11.96 -0.46
CA ALA A 49 -5.13 -13.10 0.36
C ALA A 49 -6.27 -13.68 1.19
N THR A 50 -6.08 -14.89 1.69
CA THR A 50 -6.96 -15.52 2.66
C THR A 50 -6.17 -16.42 3.61
N ALA A 51 -6.49 -16.35 4.89
CA ALA A 51 -6.08 -17.32 5.89
C ALA A 51 -7.32 -17.89 6.58
N VAL A 52 -7.27 -19.18 6.90
CA VAL A 52 -8.29 -19.88 7.69
C VAL A 52 -7.57 -20.60 8.81
N ILE A 53 -7.97 -20.33 10.05
CA ILE A 53 -7.56 -21.14 11.19
C ILE A 53 -8.58 -22.27 11.33
N SER A 54 -8.21 -23.48 10.90
CA SER A 54 -9.08 -24.63 11.12
C SER A 54 -9.08 -25.00 12.62
N PRO A 55 -10.24 -25.27 13.23
CA PRO A 55 -10.31 -25.81 14.59
C PRO A 55 -9.69 -27.21 14.72
N THR A 56 -9.46 -27.90 13.60
CA THR A 56 -9.03 -29.31 13.55
C THR A 56 -7.61 -29.52 13.05
N ALA A 57 -6.89 -28.46 12.67
CA ALA A 57 -5.53 -28.55 12.13
C ALA A 57 -4.49 -28.16 13.18
N ILE A 58 -3.25 -28.64 12.99
CA ILE A 58 -2.07 -28.24 13.78
C ILE A 58 -1.94 -26.70 13.72
N TYR A 59 -2.23 -26.03 14.83
CA TYR A 59 -2.49 -24.59 14.90
C TYR A 59 -1.32 -23.72 14.42
N TYR A 60 -0.09 -24.21 14.53
CA TYR A 60 1.11 -23.44 14.24
C TYR A 60 1.22 -23.02 12.77
N ALA A 61 0.94 -23.91 11.81
CA ALA A 61 1.06 -23.58 10.38
C ALA A 61 0.00 -22.55 9.95
N ALA A 62 -1.24 -22.70 10.45
CA ALA A 62 -2.32 -21.77 10.16
C ALA A 62 -2.07 -20.39 10.82
N ALA A 63 -1.57 -20.38 12.05
CA ALA A 63 -1.18 -19.16 12.77
C ALA A 63 0.00 -18.44 12.08
N ALA A 64 1.03 -19.17 11.67
CA ALA A 64 2.17 -18.60 10.94
C ALA A 64 1.74 -17.97 9.61
N ARG A 65 0.86 -18.64 8.85
CA ARG A 65 0.30 -18.09 7.61
C ARG A 65 -0.55 -16.84 7.85
N LEU A 66 -1.35 -16.83 8.92
CA LEU A 66 -2.11 -15.64 9.29
C LEU A 66 -1.18 -14.48 9.65
N LEU A 67 -0.15 -14.73 10.47
CA LEU A 67 0.84 -13.74 10.86
C LEU A 67 1.58 -13.18 9.63
N GLN A 68 2.00 -14.04 8.71
CA GLN A 68 2.64 -13.63 7.46
C GLN A 68 1.74 -12.68 6.67
N ILE A 69 0.45 -13.02 6.49
CA ILE A 69 -0.50 -12.15 5.78
C ILE A 69 -0.65 -10.81 6.49
N VAL A 70 -0.77 -10.80 7.83
CA VAL A 70 -0.91 -9.56 8.60
C VAL A 70 0.34 -8.68 8.48
N LEU A 71 1.53 -9.27 8.57
CA LEU A 71 2.79 -8.55 8.39
C LEU A 71 2.92 -7.98 6.98
N SER A 72 2.55 -8.75 5.94
CA SER A 72 2.53 -8.25 4.56
C SER A 72 1.55 -7.09 4.36
N VAL A 73 0.37 -7.14 4.99
CA VAL A 73 -0.60 -6.04 4.94
C VAL A 73 -0.04 -4.80 5.65
N LYS A 74 0.52 -4.96 6.85
CA LYS A 74 1.16 -3.85 7.59
C LYS A 74 2.24 -3.19 6.75
N HIS A 75 3.13 -3.99 6.18
CA HIS A 75 4.21 -3.52 5.32
C HIS A 75 3.70 -2.70 4.13
N LEU A 76 2.69 -3.20 3.42
CA LEU A 76 2.11 -2.49 2.27
C LEU A 76 1.43 -1.17 2.67
N VAL A 77 0.73 -1.15 3.81
CA VAL A 77 0.10 0.08 4.34
C VAL A 77 1.16 1.10 4.70
N THR A 78 2.25 0.68 5.35
CA THR A 78 3.40 1.56 5.65
C THR A 78 4.02 2.11 4.37
N LEU A 79 4.27 1.26 3.37
CA LEU A 79 4.85 1.68 2.10
C LEU A 79 3.96 2.70 1.38
N ASN A 80 2.64 2.46 1.33
CA ASN A 80 1.70 3.42 0.76
C ASN A 80 1.70 4.75 1.50
N HIS A 81 1.76 4.73 2.83
CA HIS A 81 1.84 5.95 3.62
C HIS A 81 3.13 6.73 3.31
N MET A 82 4.27 6.05 3.27
CA MET A 82 5.56 6.68 2.92
C MET A 82 5.55 7.26 1.51
N LYS A 83 5.01 6.53 0.53
CA LYS A 83 4.83 7.02 -0.84
C LYS A 83 3.95 8.26 -0.88
N LEU A 84 2.83 8.23 -0.18
CA LEU A 84 1.90 9.37 -0.10
C LEU A 84 2.60 10.60 0.51
N MET A 85 3.33 10.43 1.61
CA MET A 85 4.08 11.53 2.24
C MET A 85 5.17 12.09 1.31
N ALA A 86 5.90 11.22 0.60
CA ALA A 86 6.91 11.65 -0.37
C ALA A 86 6.30 12.42 -1.55
N MET A 87 5.13 12.00 -2.05
CA MET A 87 4.41 12.75 -3.08
C MET A 87 3.99 14.13 -2.59
N VAL A 88 3.43 14.22 -1.39
CA VAL A 88 2.97 15.48 -0.79
C VAL A 88 4.14 16.44 -0.61
N GLN A 89 5.26 15.95 -0.06
CA GLN A 89 6.46 16.76 0.11
C GLN A 89 6.99 17.27 -1.24
N ALA A 90 7.04 16.41 -2.27
CA ALA A 90 7.50 16.81 -3.60
C ALA A 90 6.58 17.86 -4.25
N ILE A 91 5.27 17.77 -4.02
CA ILE A 91 4.28 18.77 -4.46
C ILE A 91 4.51 20.09 -3.73
N ASP A 92 4.66 20.07 -2.41
CA ASP A 92 4.89 21.26 -1.59
C ASP A 92 6.20 21.97 -1.98
N GLU A 93 7.29 21.21 -2.17
CA GLU A 93 8.58 21.72 -2.65
C GLU A 93 8.44 22.37 -4.04
N TYR A 94 7.75 21.71 -4.98
CA TYR A 94 7.50 22.27 -6.31
C TYR A 94 6.69 23.56 -6.24
N SER A 95 5.64 23.61 -5.42
CA SER A 95 4.84 24.82 -5.22
C SER A 95 5.70 25.97 -4.69
N ASN A 96 6.56 25.72 -3.69
CA ASN A 96 7.43 26.73 -3.12
C ASN A 96 8.51 27.23 -4.09
N GLU A 97 9.07 26.34 -4.92
CA GLU A 97 10.08 26.70 -5.94
C GLU A 97 9.50 27.51 -7.11
N ASN A 98 8.21 27.31 -7.42
CA ASN A 98 7.54 27.92 -8.57
C ASN A 98 6.53 29.02 -8.19
N LEU A 99 6.49 29.41 -6.92
CA LEU A 99 5.71 30.54 -6.44
C LEU A 99 6.51 31.84 -6.60
N ASP A 100 6.31 32.51 -7.73
CA ASP A 100 6.50 33.96 -7.82
C ASP A 100 5.35 34.62 -7.03
N LEU A 101 5.63 34.96 -5.77
CA LEU A 101 4.87 35.81 -4.83
C LEU A 101 3.38 35.51 -4.53
N THR A 102 3.13 35.37 -3.21
CA THR A 102 1.87 35.49 -2.45
C THR A 102 0.85 34.35 -2.51
N ILE A 103 0.92 33.46 -1.52
CA ILE A 103 -0.27 32.77 -1.00
C ILE A 103 -0.54 33.29 0.41
N SER A 104 -1.65 34.02 0.53
CA SER A 104 -2.29 34.42 1.78
C SER A 104 -2.59 33.18 2.62
N THR A 105 -1.94 33.07 3.77
CA THR A 105 -2.03 31.94 4.71
C THR A 105 -3.31 31.91 5.55
N ASP A 106 -4.25 32.83 5.35
CA ASP A 106 -5.49 32.88 6.10
C ASP A 106 -6.66 32.45 5.22
N GLN A 107 -6.91 31.15 5.07
CA GLN A 107 -8.26 30.56 5.17
C GLN A 107 -8.20 29.04 5.40
N PRO A 108 -9.01 28.50 6.34
CA PRO A 108 -9.21 27.07 6.51
C PRO A 108 -10.28 26.59 5.51
N TYR A 109 -9.95 25.54 4.76
CA TYR A 109 -10.84 24.76 3.89
C TYR A 109 -11.34 25.43 2.58
N ILE A 110 -10.98 24.76 1.47
CA ILE A 110 -11.64 24.70 0.16
C ILE A 110 -11.44 25.89 -0.77
N THR A 111 -10.73 25.64 -1.88
CA THR A 111 -11.06 26.26 -3.17
C THR A 111 -10.97 25.21 -4.27
N TYR A 112 -12.13 24.87 -4.83
CA TYR A 112 -12.29 24.02 -5.99
C TYR A 112 -11.91 24.79 -7.26
N TYR A 113 -11.16 24.16 -8.16
CA TYR A 113 -11.30 24.43 -9.59
C TYR A 113 -11.94 23.18 -10.23
N SER A 114 -13.27 23.18 -10.29
CA SER A 114 -14.00 22.40 -11.27
C SER A 114 -14.16 23.26 -12.52
N SER A 115 -13.32 23.03 -13.54
CA SER A 115 -13.71 23.32 -14.91
C SER A 115 -14.13 22.02 -15.57
N SER A 116 -15.44 21.80 -15.61
CA SER A 116 -16.04 20.84 -16.54
C SER A 116 -15.76 21.32 -17.96
N GLN A 117 -14.94 20.58 -18.69
CA GLN A 117 -15.00 20.56 -20.14
C GLN A 117 -15.00 19.10 -20.57
N ASP A 118 -16.20 18.63 -20.96
CA ASP A 118 -16.32 17.51 -21.87
C ASP A 118 -15.60 17.91 -23.17
N SER A 119 -14.46 17.27 -23.44
CA SER A 119 -13.83 17.33 -24.75
C SER A 119 -13.19 15.99 -25.06
N SER A 120 -13.81 15.29 -26.00
CA SER A 120 -13.22 14.18 -26.72
C SER A 120 -12.06 14.71 -27.57
N GLY A 121 -10.83 14.48 -27.13
CA GLY A 121 -9.63 14.79 -27.90
C GLY A 121 -8.50 13.89 -27.43
N SER A 122 -8.01 13.04 -28.32
CA SER A 122 -6.76 12.30 -28.13
C SER A 122 -5.60 13.29 -28.16
N GLU A 123 -5.25 13.84 -27.01
CA GLU A 123 -4.04 14.63 -26.83
C GLU A 123 -3.09 13.82 -25.95
N GLU A 124 -1.84 13.70 -26.39
CA GLU A 124 -0.74 13.27 -25.52
C GLU A 124 -0.64 14.28 -24.38
N GLU A 125 -1.36 13.98 -23.30
CA GLU A 125 -1.46 14.82 -22.11
C GLU A 125 -0.08 14.83 -21.45
N ASN A 126 0.71 15.88 -21.73
CA ASN A 126 1.99 16.12 -21.09
C ASN A 126 1.77 16.12 -19.58
N THR A 127 2.18 15.04 -18.93
CA THR A 127 2.01 14.87 -17.49
C THR A 127 2.68 16.05 -16.78
N PRO A 128 1.96 16.81 -15.94
CA PRO A 128 2.51 18.01 -15.31
C PRO A 128 3.82 17.73 -14.56
N GLU A 129 4.74 18.68 -14.59
CA GLU A 129 6.09 18.50 -14.03
C GLU A 129 6.07 18.13 -12.54
N TYR A 130 5.15 18.72 -11.76
CA TYR A 130 4.95 18.36 -10.35
C TYR A 130 4.54 16.89 -10.17
N VAL A 131 3.73 16.33 -11.09
CA VAL A 131 3.33 14.92 -11.08
C VAL A 131 4.55 14.04 -11.35
N GLN A 132 5.42 14.44 -12.29
CA GLN A 132 6.65 13.70 -12.58
C GLN A 132 7.63 13.71 -11.38
N LYS A 133 7.80 14.86 -10.72
CA LYS A 133 8.63 15.00 -9.50
C LYS A 133 8.08 14.12 -8.37
N ALA A 134 6.77 14.17 -8.13
CA ALA A 134 6.11 13.35 -7.11
C ALA A 134 6.12 11.84 -7.43
N LEU A 135 5.96 11.44 -8.69
CA LEU A 135 6.10 10.04 -9.12
C LEU A 135 7.52 9.52 -8.91
N SER A 136 8.52 10.35 -9.20
CA SER A 136 9.92 9.99 -9.01
C SER A 136 10.26 9.82 -7.53
N ALA A 137 9.77 10.72 -6.67
CA ALA A 137 9.89 10.62 -5.22
C ALA A 137 9.19 9.37 -4.67
N SER A 138 7.97 9.06 -5.13
CA SER A 138 7.25 7.83 -4.74
C SER A 138 8.01 6.55 -5.11
N LYS A 139 8.63 6.50 -6.29
CA LYS A 139 9.38 5.34 -6.78
C LYS A 139 10.70 5.12 -6.03
N SER A 140 11.28 6.15 -5.43
CA SER A 140 12.51 6.03 -4.64
C SER A 140 12.25 5.54 -3.21
N VAL A 141 11.00 5.59 -2.74
CA VAL A 141 10.61 5.05 -1.44
C VAL A 141 10.81 3.54 -1.39
N LYS A 142 11.63 3.09 -0.44
CA LYS A 142 11.80 1.69 -0.06
C LYS A 142 11.41 1.52 1.40
N HIS A 143 10.83 0.37 1.75
CA HIS A 143 10.58 0.07 3.15
C HIS A 143 11.93 -0.21 3.85
N PRO A 144 12.17 0.29 5.07
CA PRO A 144 13.43 0.07 5.77
C PRO A 144 13.76 -1.42 5.99
N ASP A 145 12.73 -2.27 6.09
CA ASP A 145 12.88 -3.72 6.22
C ASP A 145 12.96 -4.50 4.89
N ASP A 146 12.98 -3.84 3.72
CA ASP A 146 13.08 -4.50 2.40
C ASP A 146 14.42 -5.23 2.16
N ILE A 147 15.36 -5.14 3.11
CA ILE A 147 16.63 -5.88 3.10
C ILE A 147 16.37 -7.38 3.26
N VAL A 148 15.27 -7.77 3.90
CA VAL A 148 14.86 -9.17 4.05
C VAL A 148 13.81 -9.46 2.97
N SER A 149 14.25 -9.99 1.83
CA SER A 149 13.32 -10.35 0.76
C SER A 149 12.23 -11.29 1.29
N ALA A 150 11.05 -11.29 0.67
CA ALA A 150 9.96 -12.20 1.05
C ALA A 150 10.42 -13.68 1.11
N GLY A 151 11.38 -14.06 0.27
CA GLY A 151 12.00 -15.38 0.30
C GLY A 151 12.92 -15.61 1.51
N VAL A 152 13.57 -14.58 2.06
CA VAL A 152 14.34 -14.70 3.31
C VAL A 152 13.41 -14.82 4.51
N TRP A 153 12.27 -14.13 4.51
CA TRP A 153 11.24 -14.29 5.53
C TRP A 153 10.60 -15.68 5.51
N GLU A 154 10.24 -16.17 4.32
CA GLU A 154 9.69 -17.53 4.15
C GLU A 154 10.70 -18.59 4.63
N LYS A 155 11.99 -18.39 4.30
CA LYS A 155 13.05 -19.30 4.73
C LYS A 155 13.28 -19.27 6.25
N MET A 156 13.32 -18.10 6.88
CA MET A 156 13.44 -17.97 8.34
C MET A 156 12.27 -18.64 9.08
N ILE A 157 11.03 -18.36 8.65
CA ILE A 157 9.85 -18.90 9.32
C ILE A 157 9.79 -20.43 9.14
N ILE A 158 10.09 -20.94 7.95
CA ILE A 158 10.13 -22.39 7.69
C ILE A 158 11.25 -23.06 8.51
N GLU A 159 12.43 -22.46 8.59
CA GLU A 159 13.57 -23.01 9.36
C GLU A 159 13.28 -23.06 10.86
N ASP A 160 12.69 -22.00 11.43
CA ASP A 160 12.36 -21.94 12.85
C ASP A 160 11.22 -22.91 13.22
N VAL A 161 10.20 -23.01 12.37
CA VAL A 161 9.12 -24.00 12.55
C VAL A 161 9.67 -25.43 12.46
N ASN A 162 10.57 -25.71 11.50
CA ASN A 162 11.20 -27.03 11.38
C ASN A 162 12.08 -27.36 12.59
N LYS A 163 12.83 -26.39 13.12
CA LYS A 163 13.63 -26.57 14.36
C LYS A 163 12.73 -26.89 15.56
N ALA A 164 11.63 -26.17 15.72
CA ALA A 164 10.68 -26.41 16.81
C ALA A 164 10.07 -27.83 16.73
N LEU A 165 9.64 -28.25 15.53
CA LEU A 165 9.11 -29.61 15.29
C LEU A 165 10.15 -30.71 15.55
N LEU A 166 11.43 -30.45 15.25
CA LEU A 166 12.54 -31.37 15.54
C LEU A 166 12.83 -31.47 17.04
N GLN A 167 12.75 -30.37 17.77
CA GLN A 167 12.89 -30.36 19.24
C GLN A 167 11.75 -31.11 19.91
N GLU A 168 10.52 -30.92 19.44
CA GLU A 168 9.33 -31.61 19.94
C GLU A 168 9.42 -33.14 19.71
N LYS A 169 9.80 -33.59 18.50
CA LYS A 169 10.04 -35.01 18.22
C LYS A 169 11.13 -35.63 19.12
N ARG A 170 12.19 -34.89 19.44
CA ARG A 170 13.25 -35.38 20.35
C ARG A 170 12.76 -35.49 21.78
N SER A 171 11.90 -34.58 22.23
CA SER A 171 11.32 -34.64 23.58
C SER A 171 10.37 -35.84 23.76
N LEU A 172 9.63 -36.22 22.71
CA LEU A 172 8.72 -37.38 22.71
C LEU A 172 9.45 -38.73 22.70
N ASN A 173 10.65 -38.81 22.13
CA ASN A 173 11.43 -40.06 22.07
C ASN A 173 12.28 -40.32 23.33
N MET A 174 12.28 -39.41 24.30
CA MET A 174 13.00 -39.56 25.58
C MET A 174 12.07 -39.88 26.77
N GLN A 175 10.78 -40.05 26.52
CA GLN A 175 9.78 -40.59 27.45
C GLN A 175 9.49 -42.06 27.13
#